data_AF-A0A939ADG4-F1
#
_entry.id   AF-A0A939ADG4-F1
#
_cell.length_a   1.000
_cell.length_b   1.000
_cell.length_c   1.000
_cell.angle_alpha   90.00
_cell.angle_beta   90.00
_cell.angle_gamma   90.00
#
_symmetry.space_group_name_H-M   'P 1'
#
loop_
_entity.id
_entity.type
_entity.pdbx_description
1 polymer ?
#
loop_
_entity_poly.entity_id
_entity_poly.type
_entity_poly.pdbx_seq_one_letter_code
_entity_poly.pdbx_strand_id
1 'polypeptide(L)'
;MGEGRRIEHVEEMMLADLHQLDRKYEGLRVRSREGEGRLLASLESKGQQTPLIVVSSRDDGSRLVVIDGFKRVRAAQRLGWDQLDCTLWTVSEADALLQLHCLQQPRERSALEDGYLLRRLLDEHRLSQAEIARRLGRTRSWASRRLGLVVELPGWLQERIRQGELSCHAAARYLAPLARANKEHAELLAAHLAGMKITSRELADLYVAWKRGGDEERLTVVTRPELVLEARRSHRSPLTDEGADSELVRSLIMAGSLLQRSSRLLSQLPATKLTQCTRELLRLRWRQVEGTIALLNKQLEEALHEGPGSGDEKVDSEVG
;
A
#
# COMPACT_ATOMS: atom_id res chain seq x y z
N MET A 1 -22.25 -22.17 10.69
CA MET A 1 -23.37 -21.22 10.61
C MET A 1 -23.26 -20.32 11.82
N GLY A 2 -22.81 -19.07 11.63
CA GLY A 2 -22.74 -18.08 12.69
C GLY A 2 -23.68 -16.96 12.31
N GLU A 3 -24.84 -16.91 12.94
CA GLU A 3 -25.79 -15.81 12.81
C GLU A 3 -25.10 -14.54 13.30
N GLY A 4 -24.63 -13.73 12.36
CA GLY A 4 -24.32 -12.34 12.63
C GLY A 4 -25.65 -11.68 12.99
N ARG A 5 -25.89 -11.44 14.29
CA ARG A 5 -26.93 -10.51 14.72
C ARG A 5 -26.69 -9.21 13.95
N ARG A 6 -27.53 -8.93 12.95
CA ARG A 6 -27.72 -7.56 12.47
C ARG A 6 -28.20 -6.81 13.70
N ILE A 7 -27.33 -5.96 14.24
CA ILE A 7 -27.78 -5.00 15.22
C ILE A 7 -28.70 -4.06 14.42
N GLU A 8 -29.97 -4.01 14.81
CA GLU A 8 -30.93 -3.08 14.25
C GLU A 8 -30.61 -1.71 14.87
N HIS A 9 -30.03 -0.82 14.08
CA HIS A 9 -29.76 0.55 14.49
C HIS A 9 -30.83 1.45 13.88
N VAL A 10 -31.38 2.34 14.69
CA VAL A 10 -32.19 3.44 14.17
C VAL A 10 -31.21 4.51 13.70
N GLU A 11 -31.29 4.87 12.42
CA GLU A 11 -30.54 5.96 11.83
C GLU A 11 -31.43 7.20 11.81
N GLU A 12 -31.20 8.10 12.76
CA GLU A 12 -31.90 9.39 12.81
C GLU A 12 -31.01 10.47 12.21
N MET A 13 -31.55 11.25 11.27
CA MET A 13 -30.86 12.40 10.72
C MET A 13 -31.06 13.61 11.65
N MET A 14 -29.97 14.29 11.97
CA MET A 14 -29.99 15.48 12.79
C MET A 14 -28.96 16.51 12.31
N LEU A 15 -29.18 17.77 12.67
CA LEU A 15 -28.23 18.85 12.48
C LEU A 15 -27.48 19.07 13.79
N ALA A 16 -26.15 19.03 13.76
CA ALA A 16 -25.31 19.17 14.95
C ALA A 16 -24.36 20.35 14.82
N ASP A 17 -24.19 21.10 15.91
CA ASP A 17 -23.20 22.16 15.98
C ASP A 17 -21.79 21.58 16.09
N LEU A 18 -20.82 22.22 15.45
CA LEU A 18 -19.43 21.76 15.45
C LEU A 18 -18.81 21.67 16.86
N HIS A 19 -19.30 22.46 17.81
CA HIS A 19 -18.82 22.46 19.20
C HIS A 19 -19.33 21.26 20.02
N GLN A 20 -20.41 20.61 19.58
CA GLN A 20 -20.95 19.40 20.20
C GLN A 20 -20.20 18.14 19.77
N LEU A 21 -19.42 18.23 18.67
CA LEU A 21 -18.72 17.10 18.06
C LEU A 21 -17.40 16.77 18.77
N ASP A 22 -17.38 15.66 19.52
CA ASP A 22 -16.15 15.05 20.03
C ASP A 22 -15.46 14.21 18.95
N ARG A 23 -14.17 14.48 18.73
CA ARG A 23 -13.35 13.87 17.68
C ARG A 23 -12.26 12.96 18.23
N LYS A 24 -12.42 12.39 19.43
CA LYS A 24 -11.42 11.52 20.08
C LYS A 24 -10.87 10.38 19.20
N TYR A 25 -11.64 9.92 18.21
CA TYR A 25 -11.21 8.86 17.28
C TYR A 25 -10.57 9.35 15.98
N GLU A 26 -10.43 10.66 15.78
CA GLU A 26 -9.82 11.24 14.58
C GLU A 26 -8.37 10.77 14.40
N GLY A 27 -7.63 10.61 15.50
CA GLY A 27 -6.24 10.15 15.50
C GLY A 27 -6.04 8.71 15.01
N LEU A 28 -7.12 7.91 14.94
CA LEU A 28 -7.07 6.54 14.42
C LEU A 28 -7.03 6.50 12.90
N ARG A 29 -7.23 7.63 12.21
CA ARG A 29 -7.34 7.71 10.74
C ARG A 29 -6.11 8.34 10.10
N VAL A 30 -5.73 7.81 8.94
CA VAL A 30 -4.66 8.37 8.11
C VAL A 30 -5.18 9.57 7.32
N ARG A 31 -4.41 10.66 7.32
CA ARG A 31 -4.72 11.89 6.59
C ARG A 31 -4.37 11.76 5.11
N SER A 32 -5.04 12.57 4.31
CA SER A 32 -4.74 12.70 2.88
C SER A 32 -4.98 14.16 2.48
N ARG A 33 -3.88 14.90 2.24
CA ARG A 33 -3.96 16.33 1.86
C ARG A 33 -4.75 16.51 0.56
N GLU A 34 -4.52 15.65 -0.42
CA GLU A 34 -5.23 15.68 -1.70
C GLU A 34 -6.73 15.36 -1.54
N GLY A 35 -7.06 14.35 -0.74
CA GLY A 35 -8.46 14.00 -0.45
C GLY A 35 -9.18 15.10 0.34
N GLU A 36 -8.51 15.71 1.31
CA GLU A 36 -9.05 16.84 2.09
C GLU A 36 -9.26 18.08 1.22
N GLY A 37 -8.33 18.40 0.31
CA GLY A 37 -8.47 19.52 -0.63
C GLY A 37 -9.63 19.34 -1.59
N ARG A 38 -9.78 18.15 -2.19
CA ARG A 38 -10.93 17.83 -3.05
C ARG A 38 -12.27 17.90 -2.30
N LEU A 39 -12.30 17.42 -1.07
CA LEU A 39 -13.50 17.48 -0.25
C LEU A 39 -13.88 18.92 0.11
N LEU A 40 -12.91 19.77 0.45
CA LEU A 40 -13.14 21.18 0.74
C LEU A 40 -13.79 21.89 -0.46
N ALA A 41 -13.21 21.75 -1.65
CA ALA A 41 -13.78 22.32 -2.88
C ALA A 41 -15.18 21.77 -3.19
N SER A 42 -15.42 20.49 -2.90
CA SER A 42 -16.75 19.89 -3.06
C SER A 42 -17.78 20.45 -2.07
N LEU A 43 -17.41 20.65 -0.81
CA LEU A 43 -18.30 21.21 0.21
C LEU A 43 -18.65 22.67 -0.10
N GLU A 44 -17.66 23.45 -0.53
CA GLU A 44 -17.85 24.85 -0.92
C GLU A 44 -18.81 24.98 -2.11
N SER A 45 -18.68 24.13 -3.13
CA SER A 45 -19.49 24.22 -4.36
C SER A 45 -20.85 23.53 -4.28
N LYS A 46 -20.98 22.44 -3.53
CA LYS A 46 -22.18 21.57 -3.53
C LYS A 46 -22.81 21.39 -2.15
N GLY A 47 -22.26 21.99 -1.10
CA GLY A 47 -22.71 21.73 0.27
C GLY A 47 -22.37 20.31 0.74
N GLN A 48 -22.93 19.93 1.89
CA GLN A 48 -22.78 18.59 2.43
C GLN A 48 -23.69 17.59 1.72
N GLN A 49 -23.09 16.59 1.09
CA GLN A 49 -23.83 15.53 0.36
C GLN A 49 -23.98 14.24 1.17
N THR A 50 -23.15 14.05 2.20
CA THR A 50 -23.15 12.84 3.03
C THR A 50 -23.08 13.24 4.50
N PRO A 51 -24.02 12.78 5.35
CA PRO A 51 -24.03 13.10 6.77
C PRO A 51 -22.85 12.45 7.51
N LEU A 52 -22.39 13.08 8.59
CA LEU A 52 -21.42 12.47 9.52
C LEU A 52 -22.05 11.25 10.18
N ILE A 53 -21.25 10.31 10.68
CA ILE A 53 -21.76 9.23 11.54
C ILE A 53 -21.36 9.55 12.97
N VAL A 54 -22.34 9.65 13.86
CA VAL A 54 -22.15 10.03 15.26
C VAL A 54 -22.88 9.07 16.20
N VAL A 55 -22.43 9.03 17.46
CA VAL A 55 -23.14 8.38 18.56
C VAL A 55 -23.25 9.34 19.73
N SER A 56 -24.28 9.20 20.56
CA SER A 56 -24.40 9.97 21.80
C SER A 56 -23.27 9.62 22.77
N SER A 57 -22.63 10.63 23.36
CA SER A 57 -21.65 10.42 24.41
C SER A 57 -22.32 9.83 25.65
N ARG A 58 -21.61 8.94 26.34
CA ARG A 58 -22.08 8.33 27.60
C ARG A 58 -22.06 9.30 28.78
N ASP A 59 -21.11 10.24 28.76
CA ASP A 59 -20.82 11.12 29.89
C ASP A 59 -21.63 12.43 29.84
N ASP A 60 -21.98 12.86 28.63
CA ASP A 60 -22.69 14.11 28.37
C ASP A 60 -23.65 13.88 27.20
N GLY A 61 -24.94 13.69 27.50
CA GLY A 61 -25.97 13.41 26.50
C GLY A 61 -26.16 14.51 25.45
N SER A 62 -25.54 15.70 25.65
CA SER A 62 -25.53 16.79 24.67
C SER A 62 -24.37 16.68 23.66
N ARG A 63 -23.34 15.88 23.96
CA ARG A 63 -22.17 15.70 23.09
C ARG A 63 -22.33 14.50 22.18
N LEU A 64 -21.82 14.66 20.97
CA LEU A 64 -21.86 13.64 19.92
C LEU A 64 -20.43 13.21 19.59
N VAL A 65 -20.15 11.92 19.74
CA VAL A 65 -18.86 11.35 19.37
C VAL A 65 -18.88 11.03 17.88
N VAL A 66 -17.98 11.64 17.12
CA VAL A 66 -17.81 11.40 15.70
C VAL A 66 -17.14 10.05 15.47
N ILE A 67 -17.83 9.17 14.74
CA ILE A 67 -17.36 7.84 14.36
C ILE A 67 -16.80 7.86 12.93
N ASP A 68 -17.44 8.60 12.02
CA ASP A 68 -16.93 8.85 10.68
C ASP A 68 -17.20 10.27 10.18
N GLY A 69 -16.44 10.70 9.17
CA GLY A 69 -16.61 11.99 8.53
C GLY A 69 -15.64 13.08 9.03
N PHE A 70 -14.57 12.73 9.75
CA PHE A 70 -13.58 13.68 10.27
C PHE A 70 -13.04 14.67 9.22
N LYS A 71 -12.85 14.21 7.98
CA LYS A 71 -12.42 15.07 6.86
C LYS A 71 -13.43 16.17 6.56
N ARG A 72 -14.74 15.86 6.62
CA ARG A 72 -15.83 16.82 6.43
C ARG A 72 -15.85 17.83 7.57
N VAL A 73 -15.67 17.38 8.81
CA VAL A 73 -15.62 18.28 9.95
C VAL A 73 -14.45 19.29 9.83
N ARG A 74 -13.25 18.83 9.47
CA ARG A 74 -12.10 19.73 9.24
C ARG A 74 -12.33 20.70 8.08
N ALA A 75 -12.95 20.24 6.99
CA ALA A 75 -13.23 21.08 5.84
C ALA A 75 -14.30 22.14 6.16
N ALA A 76 -15.37 21.77 6.85
CA ALA A 76 -16.41 22.67 7.33
C ALA A 76 -15.85 23.77 8.25
N GLN A 77 -14.95 23.40 9.17
CA GLN A 77 -14.24 24.39 10.00
C GLN A 77 -13.45 25.39 9.17
N ARG A 78 -12.77 24.94 8.11
CA ARG A 78 -12.01 25.82 7.22
C ARG A 78 -12.90 26.74 6.39
N LEU A 79 -14.12 26.30 6.09
CA LEU A 79 -15.15 27.08 5.40
C LEU A 79 -15.96 27.98 6.36
N GLY A 80 -15.70 27.93 7.66
CA GLY A 80 -16.43 28.71 8.66
C GLY A 80 -17.88 28.27 8.87
N TRP A 81 -18.20 27.00 8.65
CA TRP A 81 -19.53 26.47 8.92
C TRP A 81 -19.70 26.17 10.41
N ASP A 82 -20.89 26.47 10.95
CA ASP A 82 -21.23 26.23 12.36
C ASP A 82 -21.88 24.86 12.61
N GLN A 83 -22.53 24.30 11.58
CA GLN A 83 -23.34 23.08 11.67
C GLN A 83 -23.06 22.09 10.54
N LEU A 84 -23.28 20.80 10.82
CA LEU A 84 -23.18 19.71 9.85
C LEU A 84 -24.30 18.68 10.03
N ASP A 85 -24.78 18.14 8.92
CA ASP A 85 -25.72 17.01 8.92
C ASP A 85 -25.05 15.76 9.48
N CYS A 86 -25.75 15.07 10.36
CA CYS A 86 -25.28 13.89 11.06
C CYS A 86 -26.34 12.79 11.03
N THR A 87 -25.89 11.55 10.98
CA THR A 87 -26.68 10.35 11.24
C THR A 87 -26.30 9.84 12.62
N LEU A 88 -27.26 9.89 13.54
CA LEU A 88 -27.11 9.35 14.88
C LEU A 88 -27.32 7.84 14.84
N TRP A 89 -26.30 7.10 15.26
CA TRP A 89 -26.40 5.67 15.52
C TRP A 89 -26.71 5.44 16.99
N THR A 90 -27.84 4.79 17.27
CA THR A 90 -28.31 4.51 18.64
C THR A 90 -27.63 3.29 19.27
N VAL A 91 -26.29 3.27 19.28
CA VAL A 91 -25.48 2.19 19.85
C VAL A 91 -24.23 2.68 20.57
N SER A 92 -23.57 1.76 21.25
CA SER A 92 -22.30 2.04 21.91
C SER A 92 -21.23 2.48 20.90
N GLU A 93 -20.30 3.32 21.36
CA GLU A 93 -19.11 3.71 20.58
C GLU A 93 -18.34 2.48 20.04
N ALA A 94 -18.19 1.44 20.86
CA ALA A 94 -17.53 0.20 20.45
C ALA A 94 -18.24 -0.49 19.28
N ASP A 95 -19.58 -0.63 19.37
CA ASP A 95 -20.37 -1.27 18.33
C ASP A 95 -20.40 -0.42 17.05
N ALA A 96 -20.51 0.90 17.17
CA ALA A 96 -20.42 1.82 16.04
C ALA A 96 -19.07 1.73 15.32
N LEU A 97 -17.95 1.71 16.06
CA LEU A 97 -16.63 1.53 15.46
C LEU A 97 -16.48 0.19 14.74
N LEU A 98 -16.98 -0.90 15.34
CA LEU A 98 -16.96 -2.24 14.73
C LEU A 98 -17.85 -2.31 13.49
N GLN A 99 -19.05 -1.73 13.54
CA GLN A 99 -19.99 -1.71 12.43
C GLN A 99 -19.46 -0.87 11.27
N LEU A 100 -18.97 0.34 11.53
CA LEU A 100 -18.34 1.18 10.51
C LEU A 100 -17.19 0.42 9.82
N HIS A 101 -16.37 -0.28 10.59
CA HIS A 101 -15.29 -1.09 10.05
C HIS A 101 -15.80 -2.18 9.10
N CYS A 102 -16.93 -2.82 9.41
CA CYS A 102 -17.55 -3.84 8.55
C CYS A 102 -18.16 -3.24 7.27
N LEU A 103 -18.68 -2.01 7.32
CA LEU A 103 -19.24 -1.31 6.16
C LEU A 103 -18.15 -0.79 5.20
N GLN A 104 -17.02 -0.34 5.74
CA GLN A 104 -15.91 0.21 4.95
C GLN A 104 -15.15 -0.86 4.18
N GLN A 105 -14.82 -0.56 2.92
CA GLN A 105 -14.03 -1.47 2.10
C GLN A 105 -12.58 -1.58 2.62
N PRO A 106 -11.92 -2.74 2.52
CA PRO A 106 -10.54 -2.89 2.98
C PRO A 106 -9.52 -1.93 2.34
N ARG A 107 -9.81 -1.39 1.16
CA ARG A 107 -8.94 -0.42 0.46
C ARG A 107 -9.05 1.01 0.99
N GLU A 108 -10.08 1.30 1.79
CA GLU A 108 -10.33 2.64 2.35
C GLU A 108 -9.51 2.93 3.60
N ARG A 109 -8.77 1.94 4.12
CA ARG A 109 -7.99 2.04 5.36
C ARG A 109 -6.69 1.26 5.29
N SER A 110 -5.68 1.80 5.96
CA SER A 110 -4.37 1.19 6.12
C SER A 110 -4.38 0.13 7.24
N ALA A 111 -3.41 -0.78 7.18
CA ALA A 111 -3.23 -1.78 8.23
C ALA A 111 -2.85 -1.17 9.59
N LEU A 112 -2.34 0.06 9.61
CA LEU A 112 -2.05 0.77 10.86
C LEU A 112 -3.33 1.31 11.51
N GLU A 113 -4.26 1.84 10.71
CA GLU A 113 -5.59 2.28 11.20
C GLU A 113 -6.36 1.11 11.83
N ASP A 114 -6.32 -0.06 11.20
CA ASP A 114 -6.84 -1.30 11.80
C ASP A 114 -6.20 -1.58 13.17
N GLY A 115 -4.88 -1.45 13.26
CA GLY A 115 -4.14 -1.67 14.49
C GLY A 115 -4.54 -0.71 15.61
N TYR A 116 -4.68 0.58 15.28
CA TYR A 116 -5.12 1.61 16.22
C TYR A 116 -6.54 1.36 16.72
N LEU A 117 -7.46 1.03 15.82
CA LEU A 117 -8.82 0.67 16.19
C LEU A 117 -8.85 -0.52 17.16
N LEU A 118 -8.12 -1.59 16.83
CA LEU A 118 -8.02 -2.78 17.70
C LEU A 118 -7.46 -2.43 19.08
N ARG A 119 -6.39 -1.62 19.13
CA ARG A 119 -5.79 -1.16 20.39
C ARG A 119 -6.80 -0.37 21.22
N ARG A 120 -7.52 0.55 20.60
CA ARG A 120 -8.56 1.37 21.26
C ARG A 120 -9.68 0.51 21.85
N LEU A 121 -10.16 -0.48 21.09
CA LEU A 121 -11.20 -1.41 21.54
C LEU A 121 -10.75 -2.30 22.70
N LEU A 122 -9.48 -2.70 22.74
CA LEU A 122 -8.89 -3.46 23.85
C LEU A 122 -8.75 -2.59 25.11
N ASP A 123 -8.17 -1.40 24.94
CA ASP A 123 -7.73 -0.58 26.07
C ASP A 123 -8.90 0.17 26.72
N GLU A 124 -9.81 0.73 25.93
CA GLU A 124 -10.91 1.56 26.45
C GLU A 124 -12.22 0.79 26.57
N HIS A 125 -12.54 -0.05 25.59
CA HIS A 125 -13.79 -0.80 25.57
C HIS A 125 -13.68 -2.20 26.19
N ARG A 126 -12.48 -2.56 26.69
CA ARG A 126 -12.17 -3.81 27.40
C ARG A 126 -12.59 -5.09 26.65
N LEU A 127 -12.71 -5.00 25.32
CA LEU A 127 -13.02 -6.16 24.49
C LEU A 127 -11.79 -7.05 24.37
N SER A 128 -11.98 -8.37 24.31
CA SER A 128 -10.86 -9.27 24.06
C SER A 128 -10.47 -9.28 22.58
N GLN A 129 -9.18 -9.54 22.28
CA GLN A 129 -8.71 -9.68 20.90
C GLN A 129 -9.51 -10.73 20.11
N ALA A 130 -9.88 -11.84 20.76
CA ALA A 130 -10.67 -12.90 20.15
C ALA A 130 -12.09 -12.44 19.83
N GLU A 131 -12.71 -11.68 20.73
CA GLU A 131 -14.03 -11.10 20.53
C GLU A 131 -14.04 -10.09 19.38
N ILE A 132 -13.08 -9.16 19.36
CA ILE A 132 -12.99 -8.16 18.28
C ILE A 132 -12.82 -8.86 16.93
N ALA A 133 -11.89 -9.82 16.83
CA ALA A 133 -11.67 -10.57 15.60
C ALA A 133 -12.95 -11.27 15.12
N ARG A 134 -13.68 -11.93 16.04
CA ARG A 134 -14.96 -12.59 15.73
C ARG A 134 -15.99 -11.60 15.22
N ARG A 135 -16.19 -10.46 15.90
CA ARG A 135 -17.18 -9.43 15.51
C ARG A 135 -16.86 -8.81 14.15
N LEU A 136 -15.57 -8.70 13.80
CA LEU A 136 -15.11 -8.20 12.50
C LEU A 136 -15.09 -9.27 11.39
N GLY A 137 -15.46 -10.52 11.68
CA GLY A 137 -15.36 -11.62 10.72
C GLY A 137 -13.91 -11.94 10.31
N ARG A 138 -12.94 -11.69 11.21
CA ARG A 138 -11.50 -11.89 10.98
C ARG A 138 -10.93 -12.96 11.89
N THR A 139 -9.74 -13.44 11.54
CA THR A 139 -9.01 -14.42 12.35
C THR A 139 -8.26 -13.74 13.50
N ARG A 140 -8.00 -14.48 14.59
CA ARG A 140 -7.13 -14.00 15.67
C ARG A 140 -5.73 -13.64 15.17
N SER A 141 -5.20 -14.38 14.19
CA SER A 141 -3.93 -14.06 13.53
C SER A 141 -3.96 -12.71 12.82
N TRP A 142 -5.07 -12.37 12.15
CA TRP A 142 -5.23 -11.04 11.54
C TRP A 142 -5.16 -9.94 12.60
N ALA A 143 -5.90 -10.09 13.70
CA ALA A 143 -5.89 -9.10 14.78
C ALA A 143 -4.50 -8.96 15.41
N SER A 144 -3.80 -10.08 15.62
CA SER A 144 -2.43 -10.09 16.18
C SER A 144 -1.45 -9.33 15.29
N ARG A 145 -1.48 -9.58 13.97
CA ARG A 145 -0.62 -8.88 13.02
C ARG A 145 -0.88 -7.37 12.98
N ARG A 146 -2.14 -6.94 13.09
CA ARG A 146 -2.51 -5.52 13.10
C ARG A 146 -2.06 -4.82 14.39
N LEU A 147 -2.27 -5.44 15.54
CA LEU A 147 -1.77 -4.94 16.83
C LEU A 147 -0.24 -4.91 16.87
N GLY A 148 0.41 -5.93 16.30
CA GLY A 148 1.86 -6.01 16.17
C GLY A 148 2.43 -4.79 15.44
N LEU A 149 1.81 -4.33 14.36
CA LEU A 149 2.26 -3.12 13.63
C LEU A 149 2.33 -1.89 14.53
N VAL A 150 1.36 -1.70 15.44
CA VAL A 150 1.35 -0.55 16.37
C VAL A 150 2.48 -0.63 17.39
N VAL A 151 2.93 -1.85 17.73
CA VAL A 151 4.02 -2.07 18.70
C VAL A 151 5.39 -2.02 18.00
N GLU A 152 5.49 -2.61 16.81
CA GLU A 152 6.75 -2.78 16.08
C GLU A 152 7.20 -1.51 15.37
N LEU A 153 6.27 -0.64 14.94
CA LEU A 153 6.61 0.60 14.27
C LEU A 153 7.03 1.68 15.29
N PRO A 154 8.19 2.32 15.14
CA PRO A 154 8.56 3.51 15.91
C PRO A 154 7.50 4.61 15.82
N GLY A 155 7.29 5.35 16.93
CA GLY A 155 6.28 6.40 17.00
C GLY A 155 6.42 7.49 15.93
N TRP A 156 7.65 7.85 15.55
CA TRP A 156 7.89 8.81 14.48
C TRP A 156 7.49 8.28 13.09
N LEU A 157 7.61 6.96 12.84
CA LEU A 157 7.15 6.35 11.59
C LEU A 157 5.62 6.26 11.56
N GLN A 158 5.02 5.89 12.69
CA GLN A 158 3.58 5.92 12.89
C GLN A 158 3.01 7.31 12.58
N GLU A 159 3.69 8.36 13.04
CA GLU A 159 3.29 9.75 12.77
C GLU A 159 3.30 10.09 11.28
N ARG A 160 4.40 9.78 10.59
CA ARG A 160 4.50 10.03 9.15
C ARG A 160 3.44 9.27 8.34
N ILE A 161 3.14 8.02 8.73
CA ILE A 161 2.04 7.26 8.12
C ILE A 161 0.70 7.95 8.40
N ARG A 162 0.46 8.41 9.63
CA ARG A 162 -0.77 9.11 10.03
C ARG A 162 -0.97 10.43 9.27
N GLN A 163 0.11 11.15 8.97
CA GLN A 163 0.06 12.35 8.11
C GLN A 163 -0.13 12.03 6.62
N GLY A 164 -0.09 10.76 6.24
CA GLY A 164 -0.23 10.31 4.85
C GLY A 164 1.05 10.49 4.01
N GLU A 165 2.20 10.71 4.66
CA GLU A 165 3.49 10.88 3.99
C GLU A 165 4.08 9.55 3.53
N LEU A 166 3.81 8.47 4.28
CA LEU A 166 4.36 7.15 4.04
C LEU A 166 3.27 6.08 4.01
N SER A 167 3.42 5.12 3.10
CA SER A 167 2.61 3.91 3.12
C SER A 167 2.96 3.04 4.32
N CYS A 168 1.95 2.59 5.07
CA CYS A 168 2.11 1.65 6.19
C CYS A 168 2.90 0.39 5.77
N HIS A 169 2.59 -0.19 4.61
CA HIS A 169 3.28 -1.39 4.12
C HIS A 169 4.76 -1.13 3.87
N ALA A 170 5.06 -0.03 3.18
CA ALA A 170 6.42 0.31 2.79
C ALA A 170 7.27 0.68 4.03
N ALA A 171 6.70 1.46 4.96
CA ALA A 171 7.33 1.81 6.22
C ALA A 171 7.66 0.56 7.06
N ALA A 172 6.68 -0.34 7.25
CA ALA A 172 6.90 -1.57 8.03
C ALA A 172 7.92 -2.51 7.38
N ARG A 173 7.97 -2.58 6.05
CA ARG A 173 8.84 -3.53 5.34
C ARG A 173 10.27 -3.03 5.13
N TYR A 174 10.47 -1.72 5.02
CA TYR A 174 11.74 -1.14 4.60
C TYR A 174 12.32 -0.18 5.64
N LEU A 175 11.52 0.77 6.12
CA LEU A 175 12.01 1.77 7.09
C LEU A 175 12.12 1.21 8.51
N ALA A 176 11.22 0.35 8.96
CA ALA A 176 11.31 -0.23 10.30
C ALA A 176 12.53 -1.17 10.46
N PRO A 177 12.86 -2.07 9.50
CA PRO A 177 14.12 -2.80 9.53
C PRO A 177 15.34 -1.89 9.47
N LEU A 178 15.29 -0.84 8.64
CA LEU A 178 16.37 0.13 8.57
C LEU A 178 16.56 0.85 9.91
N ALA A 179 15.49 1.30 10.55
CA ALA A 179 15.53 1.97 11.86
C ALA A 179 16.08 1.08 12.98
N ARG A 180 15.85 -0.24 12.91
CA ARG A 180 16.44 -1.20 13.85
C ARG A 180 17.95 -1.36 13.66
N ALA A 181 18.44 -1.21 12.44
CA ALA A 181 19.86 -1.33 12.11
C ALA A 181 20.61 -0.01 12.28
N ASN A 182 20.00 1.11 11.88
CA ASN A 182 20.51 2.46 12.03
C ASN A 182 19.33 3.45 12.05
N LYS A 183 19.03 3.96 13.25
CA LYS A 183 17.89 4.87 13.48
C LYS A 183 18.06 6.20 12.73
N GLU A 184 19.26 6.79 12.77
CA GLU A 184 19.54 8.10 12.15
C GLU A 184 19.34 8.05 10.64
N HIS A 185 19.83 6.99 9.99
CA HIS A 185 19.64 6.79 8.56
C HIS A 185 18.16 6.64 8.19
N ALA A 186 17.35 5.99 9.04
CA ALA A 186 15.92 5.84 8.80
C ALA A 186 15.17 7.17 8.91
N GLU A 187 15.51 7.97 9.93
CA GLU A 187 14.92 9.28 10.15
C GLU A 187 15.31 10.26 9.04
N LEU A 188 16.58 10.27 8.64
CA LEU A 188 17.08 11.06 7.51
C LEU A 188 16.40 10.67 6.20
N LEU A 189 16.36 9.37 5.87
CA LEU A 189 15.71 8.91 4.65
C LEU A 189 14.22 9.28 4.65
N ALA A 190 13.51 9.03 5.74
CA ALA A 190 12.10 9.37 5.84
C ALA A 190 11.84 10.88 5.77
N ALA A 191 12.77 11.72 6.25
CA ALA A 191 12.68 13.16 6.13
C ALA A 191 12.84 13.63 4.68
N HIS A 192 13.83 13.11 3.94
CA HIS A 192 14.02 13.47 2.53
C HIS A 192 12.91 12.94 1.62
N LEU A 193 12.31 11.80 1.98
CA LEU A 193 11.14 11.26 1.28
C LEU A 193 9.85 12.05 1.55
N ALA A 194 9.81 12.89 2.59
CA ALA A 194 8.63 13.67 2.93
C ALA A 194 8.32 14.69 1.81
N GLY A 195 7.11 14.61 1.25
CA GLY A 195 6.70 15.46 0.13
C GLY A 195 7.01 14.88 -1.25
N MET A 196 7.84 13.83 -1.34
CA MET A 196 7.99 13.06 -2.57
C MET A 196 6.85 12.05 -2.71
N LYS A 197 6.30 11.90 -3.92
CA LYS A 197 5.37 10.80 -4.23
C LYS A 197 6.17 9.53 -4.50
N ILE A 198 6.64 8.87 -3.44
CA ILE A 198 7.39 7.62 -3.56
C ILE A 198 6.47 6.39 -3.57
N THR A 199 6.74 5.46 -4.49
CA THR A 199 6.07 4.16 -4.54
C THR A 199 6.72 3.16 -3.59
N SER A 200 5.96 2.13 -3.16
CA SER A 200 6.51 1.04 -2.35
C SER A 200 7.70 0.33 -3.01
N ARG A 201 7.79 0.35 -4.36
CA ARG A 201 8.88 -0.26 -5.12
C ARG A 201 10.15 0.58 -5.03
N GLU A 202 10.04 1.89 -5.22
CA GLU A 202 11.18 2.81 -5.11
C GLU A 202 11.76 2.80 -3.70
N LEU A 203 10.90 2.75 -2.66
CA LEU A 203 11.40 2.60 -1.30
C LEU A 203 12.11 1.26 -1.08
N ALA A 204 11.64 0.19 -1.74
CA ALA A 204 12.33 -1.10 -1.73
C ALA A 204 13.72 -1.00 -2.38
N ASP A 205 13.82 -0.28 -3.50
CA ASP A 205 15.07 -0.08 -4.22
C ASP A 205 16.09 0.70 -3.38
N LEU A 206 15.66 1.77 -2.72
CA LEU A 206 16.49 2.54 -1.78
C LEU A 206 16.93 1.67 -0.60
N TYR A 207 16.03 0.89 -0.01
CA TYR A 207 16.38 -0.02 1.07
C TYR A 207 17.39 -1.09 0.65
N VAL A 208 17.25 -1.66 -0.55
CA VAL A 208 18.20 -2.64 -1.08
C VAL A 208 19.55 -1.99 -1.37
N ALA A 209 19.57 -0.77 -1.91
CA ALA A 209 20.78 0.01 -2.11
C ALA A 209 21.50 0.24 -0.78
N TRP A 210 20.79 0.77 0.22
CA TRP A 210 21.32 1.00 1.56
C TRP A 210 21.86 -0.29 2.21
N LYS A 211 21.12 -1.40 2.09
CA LYS A 211 21.51 -2.68 2.70
C LYS A 211 22.78 -3.27 2.10
N ARG A 212 23.00 -3.11 0.78
CA ARG A 212 24.14 -3.68 0.06
C ARG A 212 25.34 -2.74 -0.01
N GLY A 213 25.11 -1.44 0.07
CA GLY A 213 26.16 -0.45 -0.12
C GLY A 213 27.09 -0.29 1.08
N GLY A 214 28.28 0.25 0.79
CA GLY A 214 29.23 0.75 1.78
C GLY A 214 28.76 2.06 2.43
N ASP A 215 29.58 2.64 3.30
CA ASP A 215 29.17 3.80 4.11
C ASP A 215 28.85 5.05 3.26
N GLU A 216 29.64 5.33 2.22
CA GLU A 216 29.38 6.46 1.30
C GLU A 216 28.08 6.27 0.50
N GLU A 217 27.84 5.06 0.00
CA GLU A 217 26.60 4.73 -0.73
C GLU A 217 25.39 4.81 0.20
N ARG A 218 25.50 4.30 1.43
CA ARG A 218 24.45 4.40 2.45
C ARG A 218 24.12 5.84 2.78
N LEU A 219 25.13 6.70 2.92
CA LEU A 219 24.94 8.11 3.18
C LEU A 219 24.20 8.76 2.01
N THR A 220 24.65 8.49 0.78
CA THR A 220 24.00 8.98 -0.45
C THR A 220 22.53 8.58 -0.52
N VAL A 221 22.20 7.32 -0.21
CA VAL A 221 20.81 6.84 -0.19
C VAL A 221 19.92 7.63 0.77
N VAL A 222 20.43 8.00 1.95
CA VAL A 222 19.61 8.66 2.98
C VAL A 222 19.59 10.18 2.88
N THR A 223 20.62 10.79 2.29
CA THR A 223 20.70 12.25 2.10
C THR A 223 20.19 12.70 0.74
N ARG A 224 20.32 11.87 -0.30
CA ARG A 224 19.97 12.19 -1.69
C ARG A 224 19.27 11.01 -2.38
N PRO A 225 18.13 10.53 -1.83
CA PRO A 225 17.42 9.39 -2.38
C PRO A 225 16.99 9.59 -3.84
N GLU A 226 16.69 10.82 -4.24
CA GLU A 226 16.31 11.19 -5.60
C GLU A 226 17.36 10.82 -6.65
N LEU A 227 18.64 11.05 -6.36
CA LEU A 227 19.73 10.70 -7.28
C LEU A 227 19.86 9.18 -7.43
N VAL A 228 19.68 8.44 -6.34
CA VAL A 228 19.74 6.97 -6.38
C VAL A 228 18.57 6.41 -7.18
N LEU A 229 17.38 6.99 -7.02
CA LEU A 229 16.21 6.61 -7.82
C LEU A 229 16.38 6.99 -9.29
N GLU A 230 16.91 8.17 -9.59
CA GLU A 230 17.18 8.64 -10.95
C GLU A 230 18.24 7.77 -11.65
N ALA A 231 19.37 7.51 -11.00
CA ALA A 231 20.38 6.59 -11.53
C ALA A 231 19.78 5.20 -11.83
N ARG A 232 18.91 4.70 -10.94
CA ARG A 232 18.20 3.42 -11.18
C ARG A 232 17.15 3.49 -12.27
N ARG A 233 16.52 4.64 -12.48
CA ARG A 233 15.60 4.88 -13.61
C ARG A 233 16.37 4.95 -14.93
N SER A 234 17.54 5.58 -14.95
CA SER A 234 18.43 5.66 -16.13
C SER A 234 19.11 4.33 -16.45
N HIS A 235 19.46 3.53 -15.43
CA HIS A 235 19.95 2.16 -15.60
C HIS A 235 18.82 1.14 -15.84
N ARG A 236 17.57 1.49 -15.57
CA ARG A 236 16.41 0.84 -16.20
C ARG A 236 16.40 1.30 -17.66
N SER A 237 17.10 0.53 -18.49
CA SER A 237 17.23 0.78 -19.93
C SER A 237 15.91 1.28 -20.54
N PRO A 238 15.92 2.33 -21.38
CA PRO A 238 14.75 2.86 -22.09
C PRO A 238 14.22 1.91 -23.19
N LEU A 239 14.31 0.60 -22.99
CA LEU A 239 13.75 -0.42 -23.90
C LEU A 239 12.22 -0.57 -23.75
N THR A 240 11.55 0.46 -23.22
CA THR A 240 10.11 0.45 -23.07
C THR A 240 9.40 1.74 -23.46
N ASP A 241 9.93 2.44 -24.45
CA ASP A 241 9.08 3.30 -25.28
C ASP A 241 8.50 2.50 -26.46
N GLU A 242 7.35 2.95 -26.92
CA GLU A 242 6.40 2.24 -27.78
C GLU A 242 7.04 1.67 -29.06
N GLY A 243 7.00 0.34 -29.19
CA GLY A 243 7.46 -0.43 -30.34
C GLY A 243 7.38 -1.94 -30.06
N ALA A 244 7.28 -2.76 -31.11
CA ALA A 244 7.16 -4.23 -31.00
C ALA A 244 8.32 -4.87 -30.20
N ASP A 245 9.50 -4.27 -30.28
CA ASP A 245 10.72 -4.70 -29.58
C ASP A 245 10.57 -4.59 -28.05
N SER A 246 9.79 -3.63 -27.57
CA SER A 246 9.49 -3.46 -26.15
C SER A 246 8.59 -4.58 -25.61
N GLU A 247 7.64 -5.04 -26.42
CA GLU A 247 6.75 -6.15 -26.04
C GLU A 247 7.51 -7.48 -25.96
N LEU A 248 8.43 -7.72 -26.91
CA LEU A 248 9.30 -8.89 -26.88
C LEU A 248 10.20 -8.87 -25.63
N VAL A 249 10.88 -7.76 -25.34
CA VAL A 249 11.74 -7.62 -24.14
C VAL A 249 10.94 -7.86 -22.85
N ARG A 250 9.74 -7.28 -22.72
CA ARG A 250 8.86 -7.52 -21.56
C ARG A 250 8.46 -8.99 -21.47
N SER A 251 8.13 -9.62 -22.60
CA SER A 251 7.77 -11.04 -22.66
C SER A 251 8.92 -11.96 -22.23
N LEU A 252 10.16 -11.65 -22.63
CA LEU A 252 11.35 -12.40 -22.21
C LEU A 252 11.64 -12.26 -20.71
N ILE A 253 11.48 -11.05 -20.15
CA ILE A 253 11.59 -10.82 -18.69
C ILE A 253 10.52 -11.65 -17.94
N MET A 254 9.28 -11.66 -18.43
CA MET A 254 8.21 -12.46 -17.84
C MET A 254 8.53 -13.96 -17.92
N ALA A 255 9.00 -14.45 -19.07
CA ALA A 255 9.41 -15.85 -19.24
C ALA A 255 10.50 -16.25 -18.23
N GLY A 256 11.53 -15.42 -18.06
CA GLY A 256 12.59 -15.64 -17.06
C GLY A 256 12.04 -15.75 -15.64
N SER A 257 11.13 -14.85 -15.26
CA SER A 257 10.51 -14.87 -13.93
C SER A 257 9.63 -16.10 -13.68
N LEU A 258 8.94 -16.61 -14.72
CA LEU A 258 8.16 -17.84 -14.66
C LEU A 258 9.06 -19.07 -14.52
N LEU A 259 10.17 -19.15 -15.25
CA LEU A 259 11.15 -20.23 -15.13
C LEU A 259 11.77 -20.27 -13.71
N GLN A 260 12.14 -19.11 -13.17
CA GLN A 260 12.64 -19.01 -11.79
C GLN A 260 11.59 -19.43 -10.75
N ARG A 261 10.31 -19.12 -10.97
CA ARG A 261 9.21 -19.61 -10.11
C ARG A 261 9.06 -21.13 -10.22
N SER A 262 9.08 -21.68 -11.43
CA SER A 262 8.98 -23.12 -11.67
C SER A 262 10.14 -23.90 -11.04
N SER A 263 11.37 -23.37 -11.12
CA SER A 263 12.54 -23.93 -10.45
C SER A 263 12.35 -24.00 -8.92
N ARG A 264 11.86 -22.92 -8.30
CA ARG A 264 11.56 -22.89 -6.85
C ARG A 264 10.45 -23.87 -6.45
N LEU A 265 9.42 -24.03 -7.29
CA LEU A 265 8.35 -24.99 -7.03
C LEU A 265 8.90 -26.43 -7.13
N LEU A 266 9.73 -26.71 -8.14
CA LEU A 266 10.36 -28.02 -8.30
C LEU A 266 11.26 -28.37 -7.11
N SER A 267 12.05 -27.41 -6.59
CA SER A 267 12.90 -27.63 -5.42
C SER A 267 12.11 -27.89 -4.12
N GLN A 268 10.84 -27.48 -4.08
CA GLN A 268 9.96 -27.65 -2.92
C GLN A 268 9.08 -28.90 -3.01
N LEU A 269 9.07 -29.60 -4.16
CA LEU A 269 8.28 -30.81 -4.36
C LEU A 269 9.02 -32.05 -3.82
N PRO A 270 8.47 -32.75 -2.81
CA PRO A 270 9.07 -33.99 -2.33
C PRO A 270 8.94 -35.09 -3.39
N ALA A 271 10.08 -35.70 -3.76
CA ALA A 271 10.16 -36.72 -4.82
C ALA A 271 9.24 -37.94 -4.60
N THR A 272 8.89 -38.21 -3.33
CA THR A 272 8.00 -39.29 -2.88
C THR A 272 6.53 -39.07 -3.22
N LYS A 273 6.10 -37.85 -3.55
CA LYS A 273 4.69 -37.53 -3.88
C LYS A 273 4.41 -37.45 -5.39
N LEU A 274 5.42 -37.65 -6.24
CA LEU A 274 5.26 -37.56 -7.69
C LEU A 274 4.84 -38.92 -8.27
N THR A 275 3.60 -39.02 -8.72
CA THR A 275 3.13 -40.20 -9.47
C THR A 275 3.89 -40.35 -10.80
N GLN A 276 3.92 -41.57 -11.36
CA GLN A 276 4.54 -41.82 -12.66
C GLN A 276 3.93 -40.94 -13.77
N CYS A 277 2.59 -40.85 -13.82
CA CYS A 277 1.86 -40.00 -14.76
C CYS A 277 2.27 -38.52 -14.63
N THR A 278 2.41 -38.01 -13.40
CA THR A 278 2.86 -36.62 -13.18
C THR A 278 4.29 -36.40 -13.69
N ARG A 279 5.19 -37.37 -13.50
CA ARG A 279 6.59 -37.28 -13.98
C ARG A 279 6.66 -37.24 -15.51
N GLU A 280 5.88 -38.07 -16.18
CA GLU A 280 5.80 -38.10 -17.64
C GLU A 280 5.23 -36.79 -18.19
N LEU A 281 4.18 -36.26 -17.57
CA LEU A 281 3.60 -34.96 -17.94
C LEU A 281 4.59 -33.81 -17.74
N LEU A 282 5.33 -33.78 -16.63
CA LEU A 282 6.36 -32.77 -16.37
C LEU A 282 7.47 -32.82 -17.43
N ARG A 283 7.94 -34.02 -17.80
CA ARG A 283 8.94 -34.20 -18.87
C ARG A 283 8.42 -33.72 -20.21
N LEU A 284 7.17 -34.03 -20.55
CA LEU A 284 6.56 -33.59 -21.81
C LEU A 284 6.45 -32.06 -21.87
N ARG A 285 5.98 -31.42 -20.80
CA ARG A 285 5.87 -29.95 -20.72
C ARG A 285 7.23 -29.28 -20.72
N TRP A 286 8.24 -29.87 -20.09
CA TRP A 286 9.61 -29.35 -20.12
C TRP A 286 10.21 -29.40 -21.53
N ARG A 287 10.08 -30.52 -22.25
CA ARG A 287 10.51 -30.62 -23.66
C ARG A 287 9.84 -29.58 -24.55
N GLN A 288 8.56 -29.29 -24.30
CA GLN A 288 7.85 -28.24 -25.03
C GLN A 288 8.49 -26.86 -24.78
N VAL A 289 8.83 -26.55 -23.53
CA VAL A 289 9.53 -25.30 -23.17
C VAL A 289 10.93 -25.24 -23.80
N GLU A 290 11.71 -26.32 -23.73
CA GLU A 290 13.03 -26.40 -24.37
C GLU A 290 12.93 -26.18 -25.89
N GLY A 291 11.96 -26.80 -26.55
CA GLY A 291 11.72 -26.61 -27.98
C GLY A 291 11.37 -25.17 -28.34
N THR A 292 10.53 -24.51 -27.55
CA THR A 292 10.18 -23.10 -27.76
C THR A 292 11.39 -22.18 -27.52
N ILE A 293 12.19 -22.43 -26.48
CA ILE A 293 13.42 -21.66 -26.22
C ILE A 293 14.43 -21.84 -27.36
N ALA A 294 14.61 -23.07 -27.85
CA ALA A 294 15.53 -23.35 -28.95
C ALA A 294 15.11 -22.64 -30.25
N LEU A 295 13.81 -22.67 -30.58
CA LEU A 295 13.27 -21.96 -31.74
C LEU A 295 13.47 -20.45 -31.60
N LEU A 296 13.15 -19.89 -30.43
CA LEU A 296 13.32 -18.47 -30.15
C LEU A 296 14.80 -18.06 -30.20
N ASN A 297 15.72 -18.89 -29.71
CA ASN A 297 17.16 -18.63 -29.78
C ASN A 297 17.63 -18.57 -31.23
N LYS A 298 17.19 -19.51 -32.07
CA LYS A 298 17.48 -19.49 -33.51
C LYS A 298 16.96 -18.21 -34.19
N GLN A 299 15.72 -17.81 -33.90
CA GLN A 299 15.12 -16.59 -34.43
C GLN A 299 15.85 -15.32 -33.96
N LEU A 300 16.33 -15.30 -32.71
CA LEU A 300 17.12 -14.20 -32.17
C LEU A 300 18.50 -14.11 -32.84
N GLU A 301 19.18 -15.23 -33.04
CA GLU A 301 20.47 -15.28 -33.73
C GLU A 301 20.36 -14.81 -35.19
N GLU A 302 19.31 -15.23 -35.91
CA GLU A 302 19.01 -14.79 -37.26
C GLU A 302 18.72 -13.28 -37.32
N ALA A 303 17.86 -12.76 -36.42
CA ALA A 303 17.52 -11.34 -36.39
C ALA A 303 18.69 -10.43 -35.98
N LEU A 304 19.60 -10.90 -35.12
CA LEU A 304 20.77 -10.15 -34.67
C LEU A 304 21.92 -10.17 -35.69
N HIS A 305 21.94 -11.13 -36.62
CA HIS A 305 22.92 -11.18 -37.70
C HIS A 305 22.55 -10.29 -38.91
N GLU A 306 21.30 -9.84 -39.07
CA GLU A 306 20.85 -9.00 -40.18
C GLU A 306 20.85 -7.46 -39.90
N GLY A 307 21.45 -6.98 -38.78
CA GLY A 307 21.58 -5.54 -38.44
C GLY A 307 22.75 -4.81 -39.15
N PRO A 308 22.71 -3.47 -39.33
CA PRO A 308 23.26 -2.77 -40.49
C PRO A 308 24.79 -2.73 -40.53
N GLY A 309 25.36 -3.37 -41.55
CA GLY A 309 26.79 -3.42 -41.79
C GLY A 309 27.17 -3.75 -43.23
N SER A 310 26.59 -3.04 -44.20
CA SER A 310 27.11 -2.96 -45.58
C SER A 310 26.28 -1.98 -46.44
N GLY A 311 26.54 -0.69 -46.32
CA GLY A 311 25.98 0.35 -47.19
C GLY A 311 27.00 1.45 -47.44
N ASP A 312 27.74 1.29 -48.53
CA ASP A 312 28.48 2.29 -49.33
C ASP A 312 29.08 3.54 -48.66
N GLU A 313 30.42 3.54 -48.57
CA GLU A 313 31.23 4.73 -48.85
C GLU A 313 32.29 4.33 -49.90
N LYS A 314 31.85 4.18 -51.16
CA LYS A 314 32.73 4.39 -52.32
C LYS A 314 32.66 5.88 -52.64
N VAL A 315 33.62 6.62 -52.13
CA VAL A 315 33.92 7.97 -52.61
C VAL A 315 34.59 7.81 -53.97
N ASP A 316 33.91 8.27 -55.01
CA ASP A 316 34.46 8.48 -56.34
C ASP A 316 35.68 9.42 -56.26
N SER A 317 36.82 8.92 -56.70
CA SER A 317 38.00 9.72 -57.04
C SER A 317 38.13 9.75 -58.57
N GLU A 318 37.45 10.70 -59.22
CA GLU A 318 37.82 11.16 -60.56
C GLU A 318 38.98 12.17 -60.42
N VAL A 319 40.22 11.72 -60.63
CA VAL A 319 41.29 12.50 -61.27
C VAL A 319 42.15 11.52 -62.06
N GLY A 320 42.10 11.62 -63.39
CA GLY A 320 42.91 10.85 -64.33
C GLY A 320 42.29 10.79 -65.71
#